data_AF-U1PGC9-F1
#
_entry.id   AF-U1PGC9-F1
#
_cell.length_a   1.000
_cell.length_b   1.000
_cell.length_c   1.000
_cell.angle_alpha   90.00
_cell.angle_beta   90.00
_cell.angle_gamma   90.00
#
_symmetry.space_group_name_H-M   'P 1'
#
loop_
_entity.id
_entity.type
_entity.pdbx_description
1 polymer ?
#
loop_
_entity_poly.entity_id
_entity_poly.type
_entity_poly.pdbx_seq_one_letter_code
_entity_poly.pdbx_strand_id
1 'polypeptide(L)'
;MKRRAQQNLRGSSKIYDNDNVEENVARNDSMTPDTDTDTNTDTDTDTDTTVSTESQIDASIVTTESDSLESLREEIKLIDRELVELIARRTYVADSIAQVKSEQGLPTTDEGQEARVMERAGANAEHFDVDANLVKAVFRLLIELNKVEQRQNR
;
A
#
# COMPACT_ATOMS: atom_id res chain seq x y z
N MET A 1 -37.69 32.98 9.01
CA MET A 1 -38.21 32.00 8.02
C MET A 1 -36.99 31.43 7.29
N LYS A 2 -36.60 30.15 7.26
CA LYS A 2 -37.20 28.86 7.60
C LYS A 2 -36.06 27.90 8.04
N ARG A 3 -36.39 26.97 8.94
CA ARG A 3 -35.62 25.76 9.25
C ARG A 3 -35.80 24.70 8.14
N ARG A 4 -34.90 23.70 8.15
CA ARG A 4 -35.00 22.32 7.62
C ARG A 4 -34.43 22.05 6.21
N ALA A 5 -33.29 21.35 6.19
CA ALA A 5 -33.12 20.09 5.47
C ALA A 5 -31.93 19.33 6.10
N GLN A 6 -32.22 18.50 7.10
CA GLN A 6 -31.38 17.32 7.38
C GLN A 6 -31.88 16.18 6.49
N GLN A 7 -30.97 15.25 6.19
CA GLN A 7 -31.18 13.86 5.73
C GLN A 7 -31.17 13.62 4.20
N ASN A 8 -30.54 12.48 3.87
CA ASN A 8 -30.20 11.89 2.57
C ASN A 8 -28.82 12.39 2.09
N LEU A 9 -27.72 11.62 2.14
CA LEU A 9 -27.58 10.26 1.60
C LEU A 9 -26.55 9.44 2.40
N ARG A 10 -27.01 8.31 2.93
CA ARG A 10 -26.19 7.15 3.27
C ARG A 10 -26.65 6.05 2.29
N GLY A 11 -25.77 5.53 1.45
CA GLY A 11 -26.05 4.31 0.68
C GLY A 11 -25.35 4.21 -0.67
N SER A 12 -24.54 3.15 -0.78
CA SER A 12 -24.18 2.42 -2.01
C SER A 12 -23.10 3.04 -2.91
N SER A 13 -22.19 2.34 -3.58
CA SER A 13 -21.69 0.95 -3.61
C SER A 13 -20.94 0.86 -4.95
N LYS A 14 -19.63 0.56 -4.94
CA LYS A 14 -18.80 0.14 -6.11
C LYS A 14 -18.63 1.26 -7.18
N ILE A 15 -17.59 1.35 -8.00
CA ILE A 15 -16.71 0.38 -8.68
C ILE A 15 -15.35 1.10 -8.90
N TYR A 16 -14.24 0.39 -8.74
CA TYR A 16 -12.99 0.77 -9.41
C TYR A 16 -13.19 0.48 -10.90
N ASP A 17 -13.40 1.51 -11.71
CA ASP A 17 -13.38 1.35 -13.17
C ASP A 17 -11.92 1.23 -13.60
N ASN A 18 -11.55 -0.03 -13.83
CA ASN A 18 -10.29 -0.46 -14.40
C ASN A 18 -10.51 -0.65 -15.90
N ASP A 19 -10.39 0.43 -16.67
CA ASP A 19 -10.35 0.35 -18.14
C ASP A 19 -9.31 1.34 -18.67
N ASN A 20 -8.22 0.76 -19.19
CA ASN A 20 -7.61 1.08 -20.48
C ASN A 20 -6.06 1.21 -20.44
N VAL A 21 -5.38 0.05 -20.49
CA VAL A 21 -4.06 -0.08 -21.14
C VAL A 21 -4.02 -1.40 -21.93
N GLU A 22 -4.83 -1.51 -22.98
CA GLU A 22 -4.39 -2.18 -24.21
C GLU A 22 -3.33 -1.28 -24.85
N GLU A 23 -2.32 -1.69 -25.61
CA GLU A 23 -1.76 -2.94 -26.07
C GLU A 23 -0.58 -2.44 -26.95
N ASN A 24 0.62 -3.04 -26.87
CA ASN A 24 1.49 -3.12 -28.05
C ASN A 24 2.63 -4.13 -27.88
N VAL A 25 2.29 -5.37 -28.23
CA VAL A 25 2.95 -6.22 -29.23
C VAL A 25 4.46 -6.01 -29.46
N ALA A 26 5.26 -6.91 -28.88
CA ALA A 26 6.53 -7.31 -29.45
C ALA A 26 6.42 -8.74 -30.00
N ARG A 27 6.68 -8.82 -31.30
CA ARG A 27 6.56 -9.95 -32.22
C ARG A 27 7.51 -11.09 -31.83
N ASN A 28 6.99 -12.31 -31.75
CA ASN A 28 7.79 -13.53 -31.91
C ASN A 28 7.27 -14.29 -33.14
N ASP A 29 7.82 -13.93 -34.29
CA ASP A 29 7.82 -14.77 -35.49
C ASP A 29 9.03 -15.70 -35.43
N SER A 30 8.81 -17.02 -35.36
CA SER A 30 9.50 -17.96 -36.24
C SER A 30 8.82 -19.33 -36.19
N MET A 31 7.99 -19.52 -37.18
CA MET A 31 7.50 -20.79 -37.72
C MET A 31 8.67 -21.67 -38.19
N THR A 32 8.70 -22.93 -37.77
CA THR A 32 8.88 -24.08 -38.69
C THR A 32 8.19 -25.31 -38.09
N PRO A 33 7.28 -25.98 -38.84
CA PRO A 33 6.69 -27.26 -38.43
C PRO A 33 7.46 -28.45 -39.05
N ASP A 34 7.00 -29.65 -38.67
CA ASP A 34 7.31 -30.98 -39.22
C ASP A 34 8.52 -31.67 -38.56
N THR A 35 8.52 -32.95 -38.17
CA THR A 35 7.71 -34.13 -38.55
C THR A 35 7.67 -35.16 -37.41
N ASP A 36 6.62 -35.98 -37.44
CA ASP A 36 6.42 -37.25 -36.75
C ASP A 36 7.67 -38.12 -36.52
N THR A 37 7.74 -38.77 -35.36
CA THR A 37 8.29 -40.13 -35.26
C THR A 37 7.62 -40.88 -34.10
N ASP A 38 6.64 -41.70 -34.47
CA ASP A 38 6.25 -42.91 -33.75
C ASP A 38 7.49 -43.78 -33.47
N THR A 39 7.74 -44.16 -32.22
CA THR A 39 8.20 -45.53 -31.91
C THR A 39 7.84 -45.89 -30.47
N ASN A 40 6.84 -46.76 -30.40
CA ASN A 40 6.52 -47.68 -29.33
C ASN A 40 7.77 -48.37 -28.75
N THR A 41 7.84 -48.48 -27.42
CA THR A 41 8.50 -49.64 -26.78
C THR A 41 7.73 -50.01 -25.51
N ASP A 42 6.93 -51.06 -25.66
CA ASP A 42 6.45 -51.93 -24.60
C ASP A 42 7.56 -52.29 -23.61
N THR A 43 7.30 -52.08 -22.32
CA THR A 43 7.69 -53.05 -21.29
C THR A 43 6.58 -53.12 -20.25
N ASP A 44 5.79 -54.19 -20.35
CA ASP A 44 5.04 -54.79 -19.26
C ASP A 44 5.95 -54.97 -18.03
N THR A 45 5.50 -54.48 -16.88
CA THR A 45 5.79 -55.19 -15.62
C THR A 45 4.64 -54.99 -14.66
N ASP A 46 3.79 -56.00 -14.66
CA ASP A 46 2.75 -56.30 -13.70
C ASP A 46 3.36 -56.38 -12.29
N THR A 47 2.92 -55.53 -11.37
CA THR A 47 3.02 -55.76 -9.92
C THR A 47 1.83 -55.08 -9.23
N ASP A 48 0.70 -55.78 -9.26
CA ASP A 48 -0.30 -55.71 -8.20
C ASP A 48 0.35 -56.15 -6.88
N THR A 49 0.30 -55.31 -5.83
CA THR A 49 0.11 -55.71 -4.43
C THR A 49 0.18 -54.50 -3.48
N THR A 50 -0.98 -54.24 -2.87
CA THR A 50 -1.23 -53.57 -1.57
C THR A 50 -1.12 -52.05 -1.46
N VAL A 51 -2.30 -51.44 -1.54
CA VAL A 51 -2.70 -50.29 -0.74
C VAL A 51 -2.36 -50.55 0.73
N SER A 52 -1.48 -49.75 1.30
CA SER A 52 -1.44 -49.46 2.73
C SER A 52 -1.21 -47.98 2.90
N THR A 53 -2.35 -47.33 3.12
CA THR A 53 -2.54 -45.98 3.61
C THR A 53 -1.69 -45.74 4.86
N GLU A 54 -0.54 -45.10 4.70
CA GLU A 54 0.09 -44.36 5.78
C GLU A 54 0.27 -42.92 5.31
N SER A 55 -0.75 -42.14 5.65
CA SER A 55 -0.71 -40.69 5.70
C SER A 55 0.48 -40.27 6.56
N GLN A 56 1.63 -40.04 5.94
CA GLN A 56 2.70 -39.26 6.55
C GLN A 56 2.19 -37.82 6.61
N ILE A 57 1.53 -37.53 7.74
CA ILE A 57 1.18 -36.19 8.17
C ILE A 57 2.48 -35.39 8.13
N ASP A 58 2.51 -34.41 7.24
CA ASP A 58 3.53 -33.40 7.06
C ASP A 58 3.90 -32.78 8.42
N ALA A 59 4.95 -33.32 9.02
CA ALA A 59 5.50 -32.89 10.30
C ALA A 59 6.41 -31.65 10.12
N SER A 60 6.01 -30.70 9.26
CA SER A 60 6.62 -29.36 9.23
C SER A 60 5.66 -28.25 9.69
N ILE A 61 4.37 -28.54 9.88
CA ILE A 61 3.40 -27.59 10.44
C ILE A 61 3.46 -27.62 11.98
N VAL A 62 4.56 -27.16 12.57
CA VAL A 62 4.57 -26.39 13.83
C VAL A 62 5.92 -25.69 13.91
N THR A 63 6.10 -24.62 13.14
CA THR A 63 7.10 -23.60 13.46
C THR A 63 6.34 -22.32 13.77
N THR A 64 5.99 -22.18 15.05
CA THR A 64 5.72 -20.91 15.76
C THR A 64 5.40 -19.72 14.86
N GLU A 65 4.11 -19.47 14.64
CA GLU A 65 3.55 -18.39 13.81
C GLU A 65 3.90 -16.95 14.27
N SER A 66 4.87 -16.74 15.16
CA SER A 66 5.24 -15.40 15.63
C SER A 66 6.62 -14.90 15.24
N ASP A 67 7.51 -15.71 14.63
CA ASP A 67 8.93 -15.31 14.52
C ASP A 67 9.66 -15.76 13.24
N SER A 68 8.94 -15.96 12.12
CA SER A 68 9.63 -16.15 10.84
C SER A 68 10.08 -14.81 10.27
N LEU A 69 11.30 -14.75 9.72
CA LEU A 69 11.81 -13.55 9.03
C LEU A 69 10.87 -13.06 7.92
N GLU A 70 10.16 -13.99 7.29
CA GLU A 70 9.20 -13.64 6.25
C GLU A 70 7.96 -12.96 6.83
N SER A 71 7.44 -13.45 7.96
CA SER A 71 6.31 -12.80 8.64
C SER A 71 6.64 -11.38 9.09
N LEU A 72 7.84 -11.14 9.63
CA LEU A 72 8.28 -9.79 10.03
C LEU A 72 8.44 -8.86 8.83
N ARG A 73 8.86 -9.38 7.67
CA ARG A 73 8.96 -8.59 6.43
C ARG A 73 7.58 -8.23 5.89
N GLU A 74 6.62 -9.14 5.95
CA GLU A 74 5.23 -8.83 5.59
C GLU A 74 4.64 -7.77 6.52
N GLU A 75 4.91 -7.83 7.83
CA GLU A 75 4.51 -6.79 8.77
C GLU A 75 5.10 -5.42 8.40
N ILE A 76 6.39 -5.34 8.07
CA ILE A 76 7.02 -4.10 7.60
C ILE A 76 6.34 -3.59 6.32
N LYS A 77 6.05 -4.46 5.34
CA LYS A 77 5.37 -4.06 4.10
C LYS A 77 3.98 -3.47 4.37
N LEU A 78 3.25 -4.03 5.34
CA LEU A 78 1.96 -3.51 5.76
C LEU A 78 2.11 -2.12 6.40
N ILE A 79 3.06 -1.96 7.32
CA ILE A 79 3.39 -0.66 7.94
C ILE A 79 3.76 0.37 6.88
N ASP A 80 4.60 0.01 5.91
CA ASP A 80 5.03 0.91 4.83
C ASP A 80 3.84 1.40 4.00
N ARG A 81 2.92 0.50 3.67
CA ARG A 81 1.67 0.87 2.98
C ARG A 81 0.84 1.83 3.83
N GLU A 82 0.65 1.54 5.11
CA GLU A 82 -0.11 2.40 6.02
C GLU A 82 0.54 3.79 6.17
N LEU A 83 1.87 3.87 6.22
CA LEU A 83 2.60 5.13 6.24
C LEU A 83 2.30 5.97 4.99
N VAL A 84 2.32 5.36 3.80
CA VAL A 84 1.97 6.06 2.54
C VAL A 84 0.51 6.54 2.57
N GLU A 85 -0.43 5.72 3.03
CA GLU A 85 -1.84 6.10 3.16
C GLU A 85 -2.04 7.26 4.14
N LEU A 86 -1.32 7.25 5.27
CA LEU A 86 -1.34 8.34 6.26
C LEU A 86 -0.73 9.63 5.72
N ILE A 87 0.37 9.55 4.96
CA ILE A 87 1.00 10.70 4.31
C ILE A 87 0.02 11.33 3.31
N ALA A 88 -0.60 10.53 2.44
CA ALA A 88 -1.58 11.02 1.47
C ALA A 88 -2.76 11.72 2.15
N ARG A 89 -3.31 11.12 3.23
CA ARG A 89 -4.39 11.73 4.01
C ARG A 89 -3.96 13.04 4.65
N ARG A 90 -2.74 13.12 5.18
CA ARG A 90 -2.20 14.34 5.78
C ARG A 90 -2.05 15.47 4.75
N THR A 91 -1.55 15.16 3.56
CA THR A 91 -1.42 16.12 2.45
C THR A 91 -2.78 16.66 2.02
N TYR A 92 -3.78 15.80 1.82
CA TYR A 92 -5.13 16.24 1.48
C TYR A 92 -5.75 17.22 2.50
N VAL A 93 -5.56 16.96 3.80
CA VAL A 93 -6.03 17.87 4.86
C VAL A 93 -5.27 19.20 4.82
N ALA A 94 -3.96 19.17 4.59
CA ALA A 94 -3.16 20.38 4.48
C ALA A 94 -3.54 21.23 3.25
N ASP A 95 -3.86 20.60 2.11
CA ASP A 95 -4.40 21.28 0.93
C ASP A 95 -5.75 21.93 1.21
N SER A 96 -6.65 21.21 1.88
CA SER A 96 -7.95 21.73 2.29
C SER A 96 -7.80 22.96 3.19
N ILE A 97 -6.83 22.95 4.11
CA ILE A 97 -6.50 24.11 4.95
C ILE A 97 -5.97 25.27 4.10
N ALA A 98 -5.11 25.00 3.12
CA ALA A 98 -4.57 26.01 2.23
C ALA A 98 -5.67 26.70 1.41
N GLN A 99 -6.64 25.94 0.92
CA GLN A 99 -7.81 26.46 0.22
C GLN A 99 -8.62 27.40 1.13
N VAL A 100 -8.93 26.97 2.35
CA VAL A 100 -9.66 27.80 3.33
C VAL A 100 -8.88 29.09 3.64
N LYS A 101 -7.56 29.03 3.78
CA LYS A 101 -6.71 30.22 3.98
C LYS A 101 -6.78 31.16 2.79
N SER A 102 -6.75 30.64 1.57
CA SER A 102 -6.87 31.43 0.34
C SER A 102 -8.22 32.15 0.26
N GLU A 103 -9.31 31.43 0.50
CA GLU A 103 -10.68 31.97 0.50
C GLU A 103 -10.87 33.06 1.58
N GLN A 104 -10.16 32.97 2.69
CA GLN A 104 -10.20 33.94 3.80
C GLN A 104 -9.13 35.05 3.69
N GLY A 105 -8.30 35.04 2.64
CA GLY A 105 -7.21 36.01 2.47
C GLY A 105 -6.12 35.91 3.54
N LEU A 106 -5.97 34.74 4.18
CA LEU A 106 -4.98 34.49 5.21
C LEU A 106 -3.60 34.15 4.61
N PRO A 107 -2.50 34.45 5.31
CA PRO A 107 -1.16 34.02 4.91
C PRO A 107 -1.07 32.50 4.76
N THR A 108 -0.37 32.07 3.72
CA THR A 108 -0.13 30.65 3.42
C THR A 108 0.83 30.04 4.44
N THR A 109 1.87 30.79 4.83
CA THR A 109 2.81 30.40 5.89
C THR A 109 2.25 30.73 7.28
N ASP A 110 2.36 29.77 8.19
CA ASP A 110 1.97 29.91 9.60
C ASP A 110 3.07 29.29 10.47
N GLU A 111 4.09 30.09 10.78
CA GLU A 111 5.27 29.66 11.53
C GLU A 111 4.92 29.17 12.94
N GLY A 112 3.88 29.75 13.56
CA GLY A 112 3.40 29.32 14.87
C GLY A 112 2.80 27.91 14.81
N GLN A 113 2.03 27.62 13.77
CA GLN A 113 1.52 26.27 13.55
C GLN A 113 2.63 25.27 13.21
N GLU A 114 3.64 25.67 12.42
CA GLU A 114 4.80 24.82 12.12
C GLU A 114 5.58 24.47 13.40
N ALA A 115 5.83 25.44 14.28
CA ALA A 115 6.47 25.21 15.57
C ALA A 115 5.69 24.21 16.43
N ARG A 116 4.36 24.34 16.49
CA ARG A 116 3.47 23.40 17.22
C ARG A 116 3.48 21.99 16.62
N VAL A 117 3.57 21.87 15.28
CA VAL A 117 3.71 20.57 14.63
C VAL A 117 5.03 19.91 15.04
N MET A 118 6.12 20.67 15.10
CA MET A 118 7.44 20.17 15.49
C MET A 118 7.54 19.83 16.97
N GLU A 119 6.84 20.56 17.84
CA GLU A 119 6.69 20.23 19.26
C GLU A 119 5.99 18.89 19.44
N ARG A 120 4.82 18.70 18.79
CA ARG A 120 4.10 17.41 18.81
C ARG A 120 4.92 16.26 18.26
N ALA A 121 5.68 16.48 17.18
CA ALA A 121 6.57 15.47 16.62
C ALA A 121 7.65 15.04 17.62
N GLY A 122 8.21 15.98 18.38
CA GLY A 122 9.15 15.68 19.46
C GLY A 122 8.52 14.89 20.61
N ALA A 123 7.36 15.32 21.08
CA ALA A 123 6.64 14.63 22.17
C ALA A 123 6.24 13.19 21.79
N ASN A 124 5.80 12.98 20.54
CA ASN A 124 5.49 11.63 20.05
C ASN A 124 6.75 10.76 19.94
N ALA A 125 7.88 11.34 19.52
CA ALA A 125 9.13 10.60 19.43
C ALA A 125 9.58 10.07 20.80
N GLU A 126 9.50 10.93 21.82
CA GLU A 126 9.77 10.54 23.21
C GLU A 126 8.80 9.46 23.71
N HIS A 127 7.51 9.59 23.38
CA HIS A 127 6.50 8.61 23.79
C HIS A 127 6.74 7.21 23.21
N PHE A 128 7.23 7.12 21.97
CA PHE A 128 7.52 5.86 21.30
C PHE A 128 8.98 5.42 21.40
N ASP A 129 9.80 6.09 22.23
CA ASP A 129 11.22 5.81 22.43
C ASP A 129 12.03 5.77 21.11
N VAL A 130 11.76 6.72 20.21
CA VAL A 130 12.46 6.90 18.94
C VAL A 130 13.22 8.23 18.90
N ASP A 131 14.28 8.30 18.08
CA ASP A 131 15.10 9.51 17.97
C ASP A 131 14.25 10.73 17.53
N ALA A 132 14.17 11.73 18.43
CA ALA A 132 13.39 12.93 18.20
C ALA A 132 13.89 13.78 17.02
N ASN A 133 15.19 13.76 16.71
CA ASN A 133 15.74 14.46 15.55
C ASN A 133 15.32 13.79 14.24
N LEU A 134 15.31 12.45 14.20
CA LEU A 134 14.82 11.68 13.05
C LEU A 134 13.35 11.96 12.79
N VAL A 135 12.49 11.83 13.82
CA VAL A 135 11.05 12.10 13.68
C VAL A 135 10.81 13.55 13.24
N LYS A 136 11.49 14.52 13.86
CA LYS A 136 11.42 15.93 13.46
C LYS A 136 11.89 16.13 12.01
N ALA A 137 12.89 15.40 11.52
CA ALA A 137 13.33 15.48 10.13
C ALA A 137 12.24 15.02 9.16
N VAL A 138 11.57 13.89 9.45
CA VAL A 138 10.43 13.42 8.65
C VAL A 138 9.31 14.46 8.63
N PHE A 139 8.96 15.04 9.77
CA PHE A 139 7.93 16.08 9.84
C PHE A 139 8.31 17.36 9.07
N ARG A 140 9.60 17.74 9.02
CA ARG A 140 10.05 18.85 8.15
C ARG A 140 9.78 18.53 6.69
N LEU A 141 10.13 17.33 6.22
CA LEU A 141 9.84 16.92 4.84
C LEU A 141 8.34 17.00 4.53
N LEU A 142 7.48 16.55 5.45
CA LEU A 142 6.03 16.60 5.28
C LEU A 142 5.47 18.03 5.29
N ILE A 143 6.09 18.96 6.02
CA ILE A 143 5.71 20.38 5.98
C ILE A 143 6.14 20.99 4.63
N GLU A 144 7.37 20.71 4.20
CA GLU A 144 7.91 21.26 2.95
C GLU A 144 7.18 20.76 1.70
N LEU A 145 6.78 19.49 1.65
CA LEU A 145 5.95 18.93 0.57
C LEU A 145 4.72 19.81 0.32
N ASN A 146 4.00 20.14 1.39
CA ASN A 146 2.77 20.93 1.32
C ASN A 146 3.01 22.41 0.99
N LYS A 147 4.22 22.94 1.25
CA LYS A 147 4.58 24.32 0.83
C LYS A 147 4.87 24.39 -0.67
N VAL A 148 5.46 23.35 -1.26
CA VAL A 148 5.79 23.31 -2.68
C VAL A 148 4.52 23.23 -3.53
N GLU A 149 3.57 22.38 -3.16
CA GLU A 149 2.27 22.25 -3.84
C GLU A 149 1.48 23.58 -3.81
N GLN A 150 1.51 24.30 -2.68
CA GLN A 150 0.88 25.62 -2.57
C GLN A 150 1.53 26.71 -3.45
N ARG A 151 2.80 26.56 -3.85
CA ARG A 151 3.46 27.51 -4.77
C ARG A 151 3.15 27.21 -6.23
N GLN A 152 2.88 25.96 -6.57
CA GLN A 152 2.56 25.54 -7.94
C GLN A 152 1.10 25.81 -8.31
N ASN A 153 0.19 25.81 -7.32
CA ASN A 153 -1.23 26.11 -7.53
C ASN A 153 -1.60 27.60 -7.36
N ARG A 154 -0.61 28.52 -7.42
CA ARG A 154 -0.82 29.97 -7.49
C ARG A 154 -0.77 30.45 -8.94
#